data_AF-A0A6J1P7Y2-F1
#
_entry.id   AF-A0A6J1P7Y2-F1
#
_cell.length_a   1.000
_cell.length_b   1.000
_cell.length_c   1.000
_cell.angle_alpha   90.00
_cell.angle_beta   90.00
_cell.angle_gamma   90.00
#
_symmetry.space_group_name_H-M   'P 1'
#
loop_
_entity.id
_entity.type
_entity.pdbx_description
1 polymer ?
#
loop_
_entity_poly.entity_id
_entity_poly.type
_entity_poly.pdbx_seq_one_letter_code
_entity_poly.pdbx_strand_id
1 'polypeptide(L)'
;MCVLHVCFLSKCIPRYSMIYDYKKISLKFKTTLHLLFLLFRHDILCQHLRCSQAVRAWFASDIFKHSHRLCDYLLSCPAAEVRMVFMKIIVFLAHFSVQDPPVSSGYGSWCARDEALSLSDQVLCSARALAVPHHHHHHADHRHLPLLFNLFHAYAQLGLAEKHQLLRLKILDIVLSVCLDDSSSSIGKYQYPDSAKIHQVICALVRCCDVSARCQSANASDGALPLPNPYGDPPQSLSPQSLSPHSHLHTPRPVISPTAADVL
;
A
#
# COMPACT_ATOMS: atom_id res chain seq x y z
N MET A 1 12.84 -22.02 -24.91
CA MET A 1 13.33 -21.08 -23.86
C MET A 1 12.40 -21.01 -22.63
N CYS A 2 11.09 -21.31 -22.72
CA CYS A 2 10.17 -21.26 -21.57
C CYS A 2 10.20 -22.47 -20.61
N VAL A 3 10.87 -23.59 -20.94
CA VAL A 3 10.88 -24.80 -20.10
C VAL A 3 12.04 -24.81 -19.08
N LEU A 4 13.14 -24.07 -19.32
CA LEU A 4 14.24 -23.95 -18.35
C LEU A 4 13.91 -23.07 -17.14
N HIS A 5 12.99 -22.11 -17.28
CA HIS A 5 12.64 -21.16 -16.21
C HIS A 5 11.70 -21.77 -15.16
N VAL A 6 10.87 -22.74 -15.56
CA VAL A 6 9.99 -23.51 -14.67
C VAL A 6 10.80 -24.46 -13.78
N CYS A 7 11.92 -24.99 -14.28
CA CYS A 7 12.88 -25.76 -13.49
C CYS A 7 13.64 -24.91 -12.46
N PHE A 8 13.81 -23.61 -12.70
CA PHE A 8 14.54 -22.72 -11.79
C PHE A 8 13.73 -22.41 -10.52
N LEU A 9 12.43 -22.13 -10.64
CA LEU A 9 11.56 -21.84 -9.48
C LEU A 9 11.12 -23.09 -8.71
N SER A 10 10.91 -24.23 -9.39
CA SER A 10 10.59 -25.50 -8.72
C SER A 10 11.78 -26.08 -7.93
N LYS A 11 13.03 -25.71 -8.27
CA LYS A 11 14.24 -26.07 -7.51
C LYS A 11 14.77 -24.98 -6.56
N CYS A 12 14.47 -23.70 -6.75
CA CYS A 12 15.06 -22.65 -5.91
C CYS A 12 14.41 -22.49 -4.53
N ILE A 13 13.18 -22.95 -4.31
CA ILE A 13 12.48 -22.71 -3.03
C ILE A 13 12.46 -23.96 -2.13
N PRO A 14 12.25 -25.19 -2.64
CA PRO A 14 12.35 -26.38 -1.78
C PRO A 14 13.79 -26.88 -1.57
N ARG A 15 14.76 -26.52 -2.44
CA ARG A 15 16.15 -27.04 -2.40
C ARG A 15 17.20 -26.06 -1.89
N TYR A 16 16.82 -24.86 -1.45
CA TYR A 16 17.68 -24.04 -0.58
C TYR A 16 17.51 -24.37 0.91
N SER A 17 16.60 -25.30 1.23
CA SER A 17 16.49 -25.93 2.56
C SER A 17 17.50 -27.07 2.78
N MET A 18 18.49 -27.24 1.90
CA MET A 18 19.40 -28.40 1.86
C MET A 18 20.90 -28.05 1.70
N ILE A 19 21.33 -26.81 1.97
CA ILE A 19 22.76 -26.44 1.96
C ILE A 19 23.19 -25.67 3.22
N TYR A 20 22.49 -25.79 4.35
CA TYR A 20 23.10 -25.45 5.65
C TYR A 20 22.52 -26.37 6.71
N ASP A 21 23.39 -27.11 7.39
CA ASP A 21 23.06 -27.96 8.53
C ASP A 21 22.35 -27.12 9.61
N TYR A 22 21.02 -27.27 9.69
CA TYR A 22 20.08 -26.36 10.37
C TYR A 22 20.15 -26.39 11.90
N LYS A 23 21.05 -27.15 12.51
CA LYS A 23 21.05 -27.37 13.95
C LYS A 23 22.00 -26.48 14.76
N LYS A 24 22.82 -25.61 14.14
CA LYS A 24 23.81 -24.84 14.92
C LYS A 24 24.23 -23.47 14.37
N ILE A 25 23.35 -22.75 13.69
CA ILE A 25 23.65 -21.40 13.20
C ILE A 25 22.76 -20.38 13.92
N SER A 26 23.41 -19.49 14.68
CA SER A 26 22.81 -18.42 15.48
C SER A 26 21.75 -17.65 14.67
N LEU A 27 20.59 -17.41 15.27
CA LEU A 27 19.42 -16.72 14.70
C LEU A 27 19.80 -15.41 13.98
N LYS A 28 20.85 -14.71 14.46
CA LYS A 28 21.41 -13.50 13.83
C LYS A 28 21.95 -13.74 12.42
N PHE A 29 22.66 -14.85 12.18
CA PHE A 29 23.29 -15.17 10.89
C PHE A 29 22.25 -15.59 9.83
N LYS A 30 21.19 -16.29 10.26
CA LYS A 30 20.06 -16.68 9.41
C LYS A 30 19.29 -15.46 8.90
N THR A 31 19.08 -14.47 9.78
CA THR A 31 18.49 -13.19 9.40
C THR A 31 19.41 -12.47 8.43
N THR A 32 20.70 -12.27 8.74
CA THR A 32 21.65 -11.58 7.86
C THR A 32 21.74 -12.15 6.44
N LEU A 33 21.70 -13.49 6.27
CA LEU A 33 21.74 -14.11 4.94
C LEU A 33 20.43 -13.90 4.14
N HIS A 34 19.27 -13.94 4.79
CA HIS A 34 17.98 -13.58 4.18
C HIS A 34 17.93 -12.10 3.79
N LEU A 35 18.47 -11.22 4.64
CA LEU A 35 18.56 -9.78 4.37
C LEU A 35 19.45 -9.50 3.16
N LEU A 36 20.61 -10.18 3.06
CA LEU A 36 21.52 -10.08 1.92
C LEU A 36 20.87 -10.59 0.62
N PHE A 37 20.10 -11.68 0.70
CA PHE A 37 19.38 -12.23 -0.44
C PHE A 37 18.28 -11.29 -0.94
N LEU A 38 17.49 -10.70 -0.03
CA LEU A 38 16.50 -9.67 -0.37
C LEU A 38 17.14 -8.46 -1.04
N LEU A 39 18.25 -7.95 -0.50
CA LEU A 39 18.96 -6.80 -1.03
C LEU A 39 19.59 -7.09 -2.42
N PHE A 40 20.15 -8.28 -2.62
CA PHE A 40 20.87 -8.61 -3.85
C PHE A 40 19.97 -9.15 -4.99
N ARG A 41 18.80 -9.70 -4.66
CA ARG A 41 17.92 -10.39 -5.63
C ARG A 41 16.58 -9.70 -5.87
N HIS A 42 16.35 -8.54 -5.25
CA HIS A 42 15.15 -7.74 -5.43
C HIS A 42 14.81 -7.53 -6.92
N ASP A 43 15.78 -7.12 -7.74
CA ASP A 43 15.51 -6.78 -9.14
C ASP A 43 15.09 -7.99 -9.96
N ILE A 44 15.66 -9.16 -9.67
CA ILE A 44 15.26 -10.44 -10.28
C ILE A 44 13.83 -10.79 -9.83
N LEU A 45 13.55 -10.68 -8.53
CA LEU A 45 12.20 -10.92 -8.01
C LEU A 45 11.17 -9.99 -8.65
N CYS A 46 11.44 -8.69 -8.73
CA CYS A 46 10.58 -7.71 -9.38
C CYS A 46 10.37 -8.03 -10.86
N GLN A 47 11.40 -8.50 -11.58
CA GLN A 47 11.22 -8.96 -12.95
C GLN A 47 10.25 -10.14 -13.04
N HIS A 48 10.33 -11.12 -12.13
CA HIS A 48 9.38 -12.24 -12.10
C HIS A 48 7.97 -11.81 -11.72
N LEU A 49 7.83 -10.93 -10.71
CA LEU A 49 6.55 -10.37 -10.30
C LEU A 49 5.88 -9.59 -11.44
N ARG A 50 6.67 -8.89 -12.27
CA ARG A 50 6.17 -8.17 -13.44
C ARG A 50 5.58 -9.11 -14.48
N CYS A 51 6.30 -10.19 -14.78
CA CYS A 51 6.00 -11.05 -15.93
C CYS A 51 5.02 -12.20 -15.62
N SER A 52 4.78 -12.54 -14.35
CA SER A 52 4.01 -13.75 -14.02
C SER A 52 3.02 -13.54 -12.89
N GLN A 53 1.73 -13.62 -13.24
CA GLN A 53 0.61 -13.69 -12.29
C GLN A 53 0.76 -14.87 -11.32
N ALA A 54 1.22 -16.03 -11.79
CA ALA A 54 1.42 -17.20 -10.93
C ALA A 54 2.47 -16.94 -9.84
N VAL A 55 3.55 -16.22 -10.17
CA VAL A 55 4.57 -15.82 -9.18
C VAL A 55 4.00 -14.83 -8.17
N ARG A 56 3.19 -13.84 -8.62
CA ARG A 56 2.52 -12.88 -7.72
C ARG A 56 1.58 -13.59 -6.75
N ALA A 57 0.71 -14.47 -7.26
CA ALA A 57 -0.22 -15.24 -6.44
C ALA A 57 0.50 -16.16 -5.44
N TRP A 58 1.56 -16.84 -5.87
CA TRP A 58 2.37 -17.68 -4.98
C TRP A 58 3.03 -16.86 -3.87
N PHE A 59 3.69 -15.74 -4.23
CA PHE A 59 4.39 -14.90 -3.28
C PHE A 59 3.43 -14.26 -2.27
N ALA A 60 2.31 -13.72 -2.74
CA ALA A 60 1.27 -13.17 -1.86
C ALA A 60 0.68 -14.25 -0.94
N SER A 61 0.45 -15.46 -1.45
CA SER A 61 -0.05 -16.56 -0.64
C SER A 61 0.93 -16.94 0.49
N ASP A 62 2.24 -16.90 0.24
CA ASP A 62 3.25 -17.18 1.28
C ASP A 62 3.27 -16.09 2.37
N ILE A 63 3.16 -14.82 1.95
CA ILE A 63 3.05 -13.67 2.88
C ILE A 63 1.81 -13.82 3.76
N PHE A 64 0.64 -14.09 3.17
CA PHE A 64 -0.61 -14.15 3.92
C PHE A 64 -0.70 -15.36 4.86
N LYS A 65 -0.13 -16.51 4.47
CA LYS A 65 -0.01 -17.68 5.37
C LYS A 65 0.83 -17.38 6.61
N HIS A 66 1.77 -16.44 6.53
CA HIS A 66 2.67 -16.06 7.61
C HIS A 66 2.55 -14.56 7.90
N SER A 67 1.35 -14.11 8.21
CA SER A 67 1.02 -12.67 8.30
C SER A 67 1.92 -11.86 9.23
N HIS A 68 2.43 -12.46 10.31
CA HIS A 68 3.41 -11.82 11.21
C HIS A 68 4.67 -11.34 10.47
N ARG A 69 5.08 -12.03 9.40
CA ARG A 69 6.25 -11.66 8.60
C ARG A 69 6.10 -10.30 7.94
N LEU A 70 4.87 -9.92 7.57
CA LEU A 70 4.63 -8.60 6.97
C LEU A 70 4.98 -7.50 7.98
N CYS A 71 4.54 -7.65 9.23
CA CYS A 71 4.90 -6.77 10.34
C CYS A 71 6.42 -6.82 10.63
N ASP A 72 7.00 -8.03 10.73
CA ASP A 72 8.41 -8.19 11.04
C ASP A 72 9.31 -7.54 9.98
N TYR A 73 9.00 -7.67 8.69
CA TYR A 73 9.81 -7.11 7.62
C TYR A 73 9.58 -5.63 7.37
N LEU A 74 8.35 -5.13 7.51
CA LEU A 74 8.05 -3.71 7.32
C LEU A 74 8.35 -2.88 8.57
N LEU A 75 7.90 -3.33 9.73
CA LEU A 75 7.95 -2.53 10.95
C LEU A 75 9.12 -2.95 11.84
N SER A 76 9.26 -4.22 12.20
CA SER A 76 10.17 -4.62 13.29
C SER A 76 11.61 -4.93 12.85
N CYS A 77 11.89 -5.00 11.54
CA CYS A 77 13.20 -5.39 11.02
C CYS A 77 14.26 -4.33 11.39
N PRO A 78 15.37 -4.70 12.06
CA PRO A 78 16.37 -3.72 12.50
C PRO A 78 17.16 -3.09 11.34
N ALA A 79 17.19 -3.73 10.17
CA ALA A 79 17.94 -3.26 9.01
C ALA A 79 17.06 -2.34 8.14
N ALA A 80 17.33 -1.04 8.15
CA ALA A 80 16.58 -0.04 7.38
C ALA A 80 16.54 -0.34 5.88
N GLU A 81 17.66 -0.77 5.29
CA GLU A 81 17.74 -1.13 3.87
C GLU A 81 16.78 -2.26 3.50
N VAL A 82 16.62 -3.24 4.39
CA VAL A 82 15.71 -4.37 4.15
C VAL A 82 14.28 -3.91 4.21
N ARG A 83 13.94 -3.10 5.22
CA ARG A 83 12.61 -2.48 5.33
C ARG A 83 12.25 -1.72 4.05
N MET A 84 13.19 -0.93 3.53
CA MET A 84 13.00 -0.16 2.29
C MET A 84 12.86 -1.05 1.05
N VAL A 85 13.69 -2.08 0.90
CA VAL A 85 13.57 -3.02 -0.22
C VAL A 85 12.27 -3.79 -0.14
N PHE A 86 11.89 -4.28 1.05
CA PHE A 86 10.65 -5.01 1.22
C PHE A 86 9.43 -4.13 0.96
N MET A 87 9.43 -2.87 1.43
CA MET A 87 8.42 -1.87 1.07
C MET A 87 8.28 -1.74 -0.46
N LYS A 88 9.40 -1.60 -1.19
CA LYS A 88 9.40 -1.53 -2.66
C LYS A 88 8.82 -2.79 -3.31
N ILE A 89 9.12 -3.98 -2.79
CA ILE A 89 8.53 -5.25 -3.26
C ILE A 89 7.02 -5.23 -3.08
N ILE A 90 6.52 -4.78 -1.92
CA ILE A 90 5.08 -4.73 -1.65
C ILE A 90 4.38 -3.74 -2.57
N VAL A 91 4.96 -2.54 -2.78
CA VAL A 91 4.45 -1.56 -3.75
C VAL A 91 4.40 -2.14 -5.16
N PHE A 92 5.47 -2.81 -5.58
CA PHE A 92 5.57 -3.44 -6.90
C PHE A 92 4.55 -4.57 -7.07
N LEU A 93 4.43 -5.44 -6.06
CA LEU A 93 3.43 -6.51 -6.04
C LEU A 93 2.03 -5.94 -6.16
N ALA A 94 1.67 -4.94 -5.36
CA ALA A 94 0.35 -4.30 -5.40
C ALA A 94 0.07 -3.70 -6.78
N HIS A 95 1.03 -3.01 -7.40
CA HIS A 95 0.83 -2.39 -8.71
C HIS A 95 0.61 -3.42 -9.83
N PHE A 96 1.44 -4.46 -9.90
CA PHE A 96 1.32 -5.45 -10.98
C PHE A 96 0.19 -6.47 -10.76
N SER A 97 -0.47 -6.46 -9.60
CA SER A 97 -1.55 -7.41 -9.26
C SER A 97 -2.94 -6.77 -9.23
N VAL A 98 -3.12 -5.56 -9.78
CA VAL A 98 -4.42 -4.86 -9.82
C VAL A 98 -5.49 -5.67 -10.57
N GLN A 99 -5.09 -6.42 -11.60
CA GLN A 99 -5.98 -7.27 -12.40
C GLN A 99 -5.93 -8.74 -11.98
N ASP A 100 -5.13 -9.08 -10.97
CA ASP A 100 -5.03 -10.46 -10.51
C ASP A 100 -6.20 -10.79 -9.58
N PRO A 101 -6.76 -12.01 -9.68
CA PRO A 101 -7.77 -12.45 -8.74
C PRO A 101 -7.18 -12.56 -7.33
N PRO A 102 -7.97 -12.23 -6.28
CA PRO A 102 -7.55 -12.42 -4.91
C PRO A 102 -7.20 -13.88 -4.60
N VAL A 103 -6.25 -14.12 -3.69
CA VAL A 103 -5.89 -15.47 -3.25
C VAL A 103 -6.69 -15.86 -1.99
N SER A 104 -7.01 -17.15 -1.86
CA SER A 104 -7.83 -17.65 -0.75
C SER A 104 -7.20 -17.42 0.63
N SER A 105 -5.87 -17.47 0.72
CA SER A 105 -5.13 -17.24 1.97
C SER A 105 -5.11 -15.78 2.42
N GLY A 106 -5.47 -14.83 1.56
CA GLY A 106 -5.50 -13.40 1.87
C GLY A 106 -6.73 -12.95 2.66
N TYR A 107 -7.74 -13.81 2.77
CA TYR A 107 -8.95 -13.52 3.53
C TYR A 107 -8.81 -13.92 5.00
N GLY A 108 -9.41 -13.15 5.91
CA GLY A 108 -9.36 -13.40 7.35
C GLY A 108 -9.02 -12.14 8.14
N SER A 109 -7.98 -12.19 8.97
CA SER A 109 -7.62 -11.11 9.92
C SER A 109 -7.34 -9.74 9.28
N TRP A 110 -7.05 -9.68 7.98
CA TRP A 110 -6.57 -8.48 7.30
C TRP A 110 -7.57 -7.88 6.31
N CYS A 111 -8.45 -8.71 5.75
CA CYS A 111 -9.31 -8.32 4.67
C CYS A 111 -10.55 -9.22 4.59
N ALA A 112 -11.72 -8.59 4.50
CA ALA A 112 -12.97 -9.27 4.27
C ALA A 112 -13.17 -9.58 2.78
N ARG A 113 -14.00 -10.59 2.47
CA ARG A 113 -14.20 -11.06 1.08
C ARG A 113 -14.89 -10.05 0.17
N ASP A 114 -15.70 -9.20 0.75
CA ASP A 114 -16.46 -8.14 0.10
C ASP A 114 -15.62 -6.87 -0.16
N GLU A 115 -14.46 -6.75 0.48
CA GLU A 115 -13.62 -5.56 0.40
C GLU A 115 -12.56 -5.63 -0.72
N ALA A 116 -11.93 -6.80 -0.89
CA ALA A 116 -10.89 -7.02 -1.89
C ALA A 116 -11.44 -7.66 -3.17
N LEU A 117 -11.37 -6.89 -4.26
CA LEU A 117 -11.76 -7.31 -5.61
C LEU A 117 -10.57 -7.88 -6.39
N SER A 118 -9.34 -7.53 -6.00
CA SER A 118 -8.09 -7.99 -6.61
C SER A 118 -7.08 -8.46 -5.58
N LEU A 119 -6.02 -9.13 -6.04
CA LEU A 119 -4.86 -9.44 -5.20
C LEU A 119 -4.17 -8.17 -4.69
N SER A 120 -4.13 -7.11 -5.51
CA SER A 120 -3.63 -5.80 -5.11
C SER A 120 -4.37 -5.26 -3.89
N ASP A 121 -5.70 -5.42 -3.87
CA ASP A 121 -6.51 -5.01 -2.72
C ASP A 121 -6.17 -5.78 -1.46
N GLN A 122 -5.99 -7.11 -1.55
CA GLN A 122 -5.59 -7.91 -0.40
C GLN A 122 -4.25 -7.45 0.17
N VAL A 123 -3.29 -7.14 -0.71
CA VAL A 123 -1.97 -6.62 -0.30
C VAL A 123 -2.13 -5.28 0.42
N LEU A 124 -2.89 -4.34 -0.14
CA LEU A 124 -3.12 -3.04 0.48
C LEU A 124 -3.94 -3.11 1.77
N CYS A 125 -4.95 -3.98 1.85
CA CYS A 125 -5.71 -4.22 3.08
C CYS A 125 -4.81 -4.82 4.17
N SER A 126 -3.89 -5.71 3.82
CA SER A 126 -2.91 -6.24 4.78
C SER A 126 -1.97 -5.15 5.31
N ALA A 127 -1.49 -4.26 4.43
CA ALA A 127 -0.72 -3.10 4.86
C ALA A 127 -1.56 -2.17 5.73
N ARG A 128 -2.81 -1.91 5.37
CA ARG A 128 -3.74 -1.06 6.13
C ARG A 128 -3.99 -1.59 7.54
N ALA A 129 -4.22 -2.89 7.70
CA ALA A 129 -4.49 -3.46 9.02
C ALA A 129 -3.26 -3.41 9.95
N LEU A 130 -2.04 -3.22 9.43
CA LEU A 130 -0.86 -2.91 10.25
C LEU A 130 -0.88 -1.48 10.83
N ALA A 131 -1.68 -0.56 10.27
CA ALA A 131 -1.83 0.79 10.78
C ALA A 131 -2.92 0.91 11.86
N VAL A 132 -3.79 -0.08 12.01
CA VAL A 132 -4.91 -0.03 12.97
C VAL A 132 -4.40 -0.43 14.37
N PRO A 133 -4.61 0.39 15.42
CA PRO A 133 -4.10 0.14 16.78
C PRO A 133 -4.64 -1.13 17.49
N HIS A 134 -5.51 -1.93 16.86
CA HIS A 134 -6.32 -2.94 17.54
C HIS A 134 -5.69 -4.35 17.63
N HIS A 135 -4.55 -4.61 16.99
CA HIS A 135 -3.97 -5.96 17.00
C HIS A 135 -2.52 -6.00 17.51
N HIS A 136 -2.39 -6.54 18.73
CA HIS A 136 -1.21 -7.15 19.36
C HIS A 136 -0.22 -6.26 20.14
N HIS A 137 -0.48 -6.21 21.46
CA HIS A 137 0.41 -6.48 22.60
C HIS A 137 1.79 -5.82 22.77
N HIS A 138 2.38 -5.13 21.80
CA HIS A 138 3.67 -4.45 21.99
C HIS A 138 3.65 -3.03 21.43
N HIS A 139 3.56 -2.04 22.34
CA HIS A 139 3.80 -0.62 22.06
C HIS A 139 5.15 -0.34 21.35
N ALA A 140 6.05 -1.32 21.24
CA ALA A 140 7.33 -1.22 20.56
C ALA A 140 7.29 -1.36 19.02
N ASP A 141 6.21 -1.88 18.42
CA ASP A 141 6.12 -2.13 16.97
C ASP A 141 5.62 -0.93 16.14
N HIS A 142 5.08 0.10 16.80
CA HIS A 142 4.63 1.33 16.14
C HIS A 142 5.78 2.28 15.76
N ARG A 143 7.03 1.96 16.15
CA ARG A 143 8.23 2.79 15.91
C ARG A 143 8.54 3.03 14.42
N HIS A 144 7.97 2.22 13.53
CA HIS A 144 8.22 2.29 12.09
C HIS A 144 6.95 2.52 11.26
N LEU A 145 5.88 3.01 11.90
CA LEU A 145 4.66 3.43 11.22
C LEU A 145 4.89 4.46 10.08
N PRO A 146 5.88 5.39 10.15
CA PRO A 146 6.24 6.23 9.01
C PRO A 146 6.61 5.47 7.73
N LEU A 147 7.19 4.27 7.84
CA LEU A 147 7.49 3.45 6.67
C LEU A 147 6.21 2.95 5.98
N LEU A 148 5.18 2.64 6.77
CA LEU A 148 3.89 2.23 6.23
C LEU A 148 3.22 3.39 5.46
N PHE A 149 3.34 4.61 5.96
CA PHE A 149 2.90 5.80 5.23
C PHE A 149 3.76 6.07 3.99
N ASN A 150 5.08 5.79 4.05
CA ASN A 150 5.93 5.81 2.85
C ASN A 150 5.49 4.81 1.79
N LEU A 151 5.01 3.63 2.20
CA LEU A 151 4.46 2.63 1.29
C LEU A 151 3.24 3.18 0.55
N PHE A 152 2.26 3.72 1.29
CA PHE A 152 1.06 4.31 0.67
C PHE A 152 1.40 5.51 -0.21
N HIS A 153 2.34 6.36 0.22
CA HIS A 153 2.81 7.47 -0.59
C HIS A 153 3.46 6.98 -1.89
N ALA A 154 4.40 6.03 -1.81
CA ALA A 154 5.10 5.48 -2.96
C ALA A 154 4.12 4.83 -3.95
N TYR A 155 3.10 4.14 -3.43
CA TYR A 155 2.04 3.59 -4.26
C TYR A 155 1.19 4.68 -4.94
N ALA A 156 0.79 5.72 -4.20
CA ALA A 156 0.06 6.87 -4.73
C ALA A 156 0.82 7.65 -5.82
N GLN A 157 2.16 7.60 -5.81
CA GLN A 157 3.00 8.25 -6.84
C GLN A 157 3.03 7.49 -8.18
N LEU A 158 2.48 6.27 -8.26
CA LEU A 158 2.46 5.49 -9.51
C LEU A 158 1.42 6.02 -10.51
N GLY A 159 0.31 6.58 -10.03
CA GLY A 159 -0.74 7.07 -10.91
C GLY A 159 -2.06 7.36 -10.21
N LEU A 160 -3.02 7.89 -10.97
CA LEU A 160 -4.36 8.21 -10.46
C LEU A 160 -5.15 6.95 -10.08
N ALA A 161 -4.95 5.85 -10.81
CA ALA A 161 -5.62 4.58 -10.52
C ALA A 161 -5.27 4.08 -9.11
N GLU A 162 -4.00 4.16 -8.74
CA GLU A 162 -3.49 3.78 -7.42
C GLU A 162 -4.05 4.69 -6.32
N LYS A 163 -4.13 6.01 -6.57
CA LYS A 163 -4.76 6.95 -5.64
C LYS A 163 -6.24 6.61 -5.41
N HIS A 164 -7.00 6.33 -6.48
CA HIS A 164 -8.39 5.92 -6.38
C HIS A 164 -8.55 4.58 -5.64
N GLN A 165 -7.63 3.64 -5.85
CA GLN A 165 -7.64 2.38 -5.13
C GLN A 165 -7.40 2.57 -3.62
N LEU A 166 -6.43 3.40 -3.23
CA LEU A 166 -6.18 3.76 -1.83
C LEU A 166 -7.41 4.44 -1.19
N LEU A 167 -8.08 5.33 -1.91
CA LEU A 167 -9.32 5.96 -1.44
C LEU A 167 -10.45 4.96 -1.26
N ARG A 168 -10.66 4.06 -2.23
CA ARG A 168 -11.68 3.00 -2.15
C ARG A 168 -11.43 2.06 -0.97
N LEU A 169 -10.17 1.78 -0.68
CA LEU A 169 -9.74 0.96 0.46
C LEU A 169 -9.63 1.76 1.77
N LYS A 170 -10.22 2.96 1.85
CA LYS A 170 -10.30 3.78 3.07
C LYS A 170 -8.94 4.05 3.72
N ILE A 171 -7.87 4.11 2.93
CA ILE A 171 -6.53 4.39 3.44
C ILE A 171 -6.46 5.82 4.00
N LEU A 172 -7.13 6.77 3.35
CA LEU A 172 -7.21 8.15 3.83
C LEU A 172 -7.82 8.22 5.24
N ASP A 173 -8.90 7.48 5.49
CA ASP A 173 -9.58 7.44 6.79
C ASP A 173 -8.64 6.92 7.89
N ILE A 174 -7.90 5.85 7.61
CA ILE A 174 -6.94 5.27 8.54
C ILE A 174 -5.77 6.24 8.82
N VAL A 175 -5.23 6.87 7.78
CA VAL A 175 -4.14 7.84 7.93
C VAL A 175 -4.59 9.02 8.79
N LEU A 176 -5.80 9.54 8.57
CA LEU A 176 -6.37 10.62 9.37
C LEU A 176 -6.68 10.20 10.81
N SER A 177 -7.21 9.00 11.03
CA SER A 177 -7.45 8.46 12.38
C SER A 177 -6.16 8.42 13.20
N VAL A 178 -5.08 7.87 12.62
CA VAL A 178 -3.78 7.82 13.30
C VAL A 178 -3.27 9.22 13.65
N CYS A 179 -3.44 10.20 12.75
CA CYS A 179 -3.05 11.59 13.04
C CYS A 179 -3.83 12.21 14.22
N LEU A 180 -5.11 11.89 14.34
CA LEU A 180 -5.96 12.46 15.38
C LEU A 180 -5.74 11.80 16.74
N ASP A 181 -5.56 10.49 16.78
CA ASP A 181 -5.33 9.74 18.01
C ASP A 181 -4.06 10.23 18.73
N ASP A 182 -2.99 10.53 17.98
CA ASP A 182 -1.74 11.08 18.52
C ASP A 182 -1.91 12.45 19.21
N SER A 183 -2.87 13.27 18.78
CA SER A 183 -3.08 14.63 19.30
C SER A 183 -3.70 14.68 20.70
N SER A 184 -4.37 13.59 21.13
CA SER A 184 -5.02 13.48 22.43
C SER A 184 -4.10 13.00 23.56
N SER A 185 -2.95 12.41 23.19
CA SER A 185 -1.89 12.01 24.12
C SER A 185 -1.10 13.23 24.63
N SER A 186 -1.55 13.75 25.77
CA SER A 186 -0.92 14.75 26.65
C SER A 186 0.51 15.24 26.32
N ILE A 187 0.63 16.57 26.20
CA ILE A 187 1.76 17.42 26.66
C ILE A 187 3.16 16.84 26.39
N GLY A 188 3.71 17.24 25.24
CA GLY A 188 5.12 17.52 25.08
C GLY A 188 6.00 16.35 24.60
N LYS A 189 6.48 16.50 23.35
CA LYS A 189 7.74 15.95 22.81
C LYS A 189 7.71 14.64 22.01
N TYR A 190 6.59 14.24 21.42
CA TYR A 190 6.62 13.34 20.25
C TYR A 190 6.07 14.03 19.01
N GLN A 191 6.75 15.09 18.59
CA GLN A 191 6.58 15.61 17.24
C GLN A 191 7.33 14.64 16.32
N TYR A 192 6.60 13.79 15.58
CA TYR A 192 7.19 12.90 14.59
C TYR A 192 8.10 13.74 13.68
N PRO A 193 9.42 13.49 13.65
CA PRO A 193 10.29 14.13 12.67
C PRO A 193 9.92 13.75 11.22
N ASP A 194 9.07 12.74 11.04
CA ASP A 194 8.58 12.21 9.77
C ASP A 194 7.09 12.54 9.46
N SER A 195 6.48 13.55 10.11
CA SER A 195 5.10 13.97 9.79
C SER A 195 4.91 14.35 8.32
N ALA A 196 5.98 14.79 7.65
CA ALA A 196 5.98 15.17 6.24
C ALA A 196 5.43 14.08 5.32
N LYS A 197 5.67 12.80 5.62
CA LYS A 197 5.23 11.69 4.77
C LYS A 197 3.74 11.41 4.91
N ILE A 198 3.22 11.52 6.11
CA ILE A 198 1.79 11.44 6.36
C ILE A 198 1.06 12.57 5.63
N HIS A 199 1.54 13.81 5.79
CA HIS A 199 1.01 14.95 5.05
C HIS A 199 1.10 14.77 3.54
N GLN A 200 2.19 14.20 3.02
CA GLN A 200 2.33 13.89 1.59
C GLN A 200 1.28 12.87 1.10
N VAL A 201 0.95 11.84 1.89
CA VAL A 201 -0.13 10.90 1.56
C VAL A 201 -1.48 11.63 1.56
N ILE A 202 -1.81 12.35 2.63
CA ILE A 202 -3.07 13.08 2.76
C ILE A 202 -3.25 14.04 1.59
N CYS A 203 -2.26 14.88 1.33
CA CYS A 203 -2.26 15.84 0.24
C CYS A 203 -2.34 15.17 -1.15
N ALA A 204 -1.77 13.98 -1.32
CA ALA A 204 -1.87 13.24 -2.58
C ALA A 204 -3.29 12.68 -2.81
N LEU A 205 -3.94 12.19 -1.75
CA LEU A 205 -5.26 11.55 -1.84
C LEU A 205 -6.41 12.57 -1.88
N VAL A 206 -6.38 13.60 -1.03
CA VAL A 206 -7.43 14.64 -0.96
C VAL A 206 -7.59 15.38 -2.28
N ARG A 207 -6.50 15.60 -3.02
CA ARG A 207 -6.54 16.24 -4.34
C ARG A 207 -7.27 15.43 -5.41
N CYS A 208 -7.47 14.13 -5.18
CA CYS A 208 -8.22 13.25 -6.07
C CYS A 208 -9.69 13.11 -5.67
N CYS A 209 -10.07 13.57 -4.47
CA CYS A 209 -11.45 13.52 -4.00
C CYS A 209 -12.31 14.60 -4.66
N ASP A 210 -13.59 14.30 -4.83
CA ASP A 210 -14.62 15.32 -5.03
C ASP A 210 -15.11 15.84 -3.67
N VAL A 211 -14.98 17.15 -3.48
CA VAL A 211 -15.41 17.89 -2.28
C VAL A 211 -16.49 18.91 -2.60
N SER A 212 -16.99 18.95 -3.85
CA SER A 212 -17.90 19.99 -4.35
C SER A 212 -19.17 20.12 -3.51
N ALA A 213 -19.69 19.00 -3.01
CA ALA A 213 -20.87 18.96 -2.14
C ALA A 213 -20.68 19.64 -0.77
N ARG A 214 -19.43 19.88 -0.36
CA ARG A 214 -19.08 20.53 0.92
C ARG A 214 -18.48 21.92 0.73
N CYS A 215 -18.23 22.35 -0.51
CA CYS A 215 -17.76 23.70 -0.79
C CYS A 215 -18.91 24.69 -0.72
N GLN A 216 -18.71 25.78 0.02
CA GLN A 216 -19.61 26.94 0.01
C GLN A 216 -18.85 28.14 -0.57
N SER A 217 -19.48 28.85 -1.50
CA SER A 217 -18.93 30.10 -2.01
C SER A 217 -19.07 31.18 -0.94
N ALA A 218 -18.03 31.99 -0.74
CA ALA A 218 -18.13 33.18 0.12
C ALA A 218 -19.20 34.16 -0.40
N ASN A 219 -19.49 34.12 -1.70
CA ASN A 219 -20.54 34.92 -2.35
C ASN A 219 -21.80 34.07 -2.59
N ALA A 220 -22.07 33.04 -1.78
CA ALA A 220 -23.26 32.20 -1.91
C ALA A 220 -24.56 33.01 -1.80
N SER A 221 -24.55 34.14 -1.07
CA SER A 221 -25.66 35.10 -1.01
C SER A 221 -26.05 35.68 -2.37
N ASP A 222 -25.11 35.75 -3.32
CA ASP A 222 -25.31 36.23 -4.69
C ASP A 222 -25.60 35.07 -5.67
N GLY A 223 -25.83 33.86 -5.17
CA GLY A 223 -26.07 32.66 -5.99
C GLY A 223 -24.81 32.10 -6.68
N ALA A 224 -23.63 32.59 -6.33
CA ALA A 224 -22.38 32.14 -6.93
C ALA A 224 -22.03 30.71 -6.49
N LEU A 225 -21.75 29.83 -7.46
CA LEU A 225 -21.26 28.47 -7.20
C LEU A 225 -19.78 28.49 -6.79
N PRO A 226 -19.32 27.52 -5.98
CA PRO A 226 -17.90 27.34 -5.68
C PRO A 226 -17.07 27.19 -6.97
N LEU A 227 -15.95 27.88 -7.04
CA LEU A 227 -15.02 27.77 -8.17
C LEU A 227 -14.31 26.41 -8.18
N PRO A 228 -13.86 25.93 -9.35
CA PRO A 228 -13.11 24.68 -9.45
C PRO A 228 -11.82 24.71 -8.61
N ASN A 229 -11.51 23.61 -7.92
CA ASN A 229 -10.31 23.51 -7.09
C ASN A 229 -9.04 23.62 -7.97
N PRO A 230 -8.23 24.69 -7.84
CA PRO A 230 -7.02 24.88 -8.65
C PRO A 230 -5.91 23.88 -8.35
N TYR A 231 -6.02 23.15 -7.23
CA TYR A 231 -5.08 22.12 -6.81
C TYR A 231 -5.61 20.68 -7.00
N GLY A 232 -6.80 20.51 -7.60
CA GLY A 232 -7.36 19.19 -7.87
C GLY A 232 -6.67 18.53 -9.07
N ASP A 233 -6.41 17.22 -8.99
CA ASP A 233 -5.80 16.49 -10.10
C ASP A 233 -6.75 16.48 -11.32
N PRO A 234 -6.27 16.75 -12.55
CA PRO A 234 -7.13 16.83 -13.72
C PRO A 234 -7.92 15.51 -13.90
N PRO A 235 -9.21 15.57 -14.30
CA PRO A 235 -9.96 14.37 -14.65
C PRO A 235 -9.22 13.64 -15.78
N GLN A 236 -9.19 12.30 -15.75
CA GLN A 236 -8.54 11.50 -16.78
C GLN A 236 -9.05 11.89 -18.17
N SER A 237 -8.24 12.63 -18.93
CA SER A 237 -8.41 12.74 -20.36
C SER A 237 -7.94 11.41 -20.96
N LEU A 238 -8.89 10.62 -21.45
CA LEU A 238 -8.59 9.51 -22.36
C LEU A 238 -7.74 10.08 -23.51
N SER A 239 -6.63 9.41 -23.82
CA SER A 239 -5.73 9.74 -24.93
C SER A 239 -6.48 10.05 -26.24
N PRO A 240 -5.99 10.97 -27.09
CA PRO A 240 -6.68 11.39 -28.30
C PRO A 240 -6.53 10.36 -29.42
N GLN A 241 -7.27 9.25 -29.33
CA GLN A 241 -7.52 8.36 -30.47
C GLN A 241 -8.94 7.79 -30.40
N SER A 242 -9.93 8.64 -30.73
CA SER A 242 -11.11 8.26 -31.52
C SER A 242 -12.08 9.45 -31.53
N LEU A 243 -12.10 10.20 -32.63
CA LEU A 243 -13.18 11.13 -32.94
C LEU A 243 -14.47 10.33 -33.13
N SER A 244 -15.35 10.37 -32.13
CA SER A 244 -16.78 10.07 -32.31
C SER A 244 -17.58 10.99 -31.40
N PRO A 245 -18.62 11.68 -31.90
CA PRO A 245 -19.43 12.56 -31.09
C PRO A 245 -20.54 11.69 -30.48
N HIS A 246 -20.36 11.18 -29.27
CA HIS A 246 -21.43 10.90 -28.29
C HIS A 246 -20.84 10.26 -27.03
N SER A 247 -21.23 10.81 -25.87
CA SER A 247 -21.01 10.32 -24.50
C SER A 247 -19.56 10.25 -23.98
N HIS A 248 -19.08 11.37 -23.42
CA HIS A 248 -17.99 11.37 -22.44
C HIS A 248 -18.49 10.71 -21.14
N LEU A 249 -18.32 9.39 -20.99
CA LEU A 249 -18.38 8.77 -19.67
C LEU A 249 -17.11 9.18 -18.90
N HIS A 250 -17.18 10.31 -18.19
CA HIS A 250 -16.22 10.64 -17.15
C HIS A 250 -16.34 9.62 -16.02
N THR A 251 -15.23 8.97 -15.65
CA THR A 251 -15.16 8.26 -14.38
C THR A 251 -15.31 9.31 -13.26
N PRO A 252 -16.38 9.26 -12.44
CA PRO A 252 -16.58 10.26 -11.40
C PRO A 252 -15.45 10.17 -10.37
N ARG A 253 -14.94 11.32 -9.91
CA ARG A 253 -13.98 11.35 -8.81
C ARG A 253 -14.60 10.72 -7.58
N PRO A 254 -13.85 9.94 -6.79
CA PRO A 254 -14.35 9.41 -5.53
C PRO A 254 -14.74 10.57 -4.61
N VAL A 255 -15.95 10.49 -4.04
CA VAL A 255 -16.40 11.46 -3.02
C VAL A 255 -15.57 11.23 -1.77
N ILE A 256 -15.15 12.32 -1.12
CA ILE A 256 -14.47 12.23 0.17
C ILE A 256 -15.35 11.48 1.19
N SER A 257 -14.76 10.58 1.98
CA SER A 257 -15.52 9.87 3.01
C SER A 257 -16.04 10.87 4.06
N PRO A 258 -17.21 10.60 4.70
CA PRO A 258 -17.70 11.45 5.78
C PRO A 258 -16.67 11.64 6.89
N THR A 259 -16.01 10.54 7.29
CA THR A 259 -14.95 10.55 8.30
C THR A 259 -13.81 11.47 7.90
N ALA A 260 -13.28 11.37 6.67
CA ALA A 260 -12.20 12.25 6.23
C ALA A 260 -12.64 13.71 6.13
N ALA A 261 -13.89 13.95 5.74
CA ALA A 261 -14.44 15.28 5.56
C ALA A 261 -14.78 16.02 6.86
N ASP A 262 -14.91 15.31 7.98
CA ASP A 262 -15.09 15.94 9.30
C ASP A 262 -13.76 16.31 9.95
N VAL A 263 -12.66 15.72 9.47
CA VAL A 263 -11.29 15.96 9.96
C VAL A 263 -10.56 17.05 9.18
N LEU A 264 -10.83 17.16 7.88
CA LEU A 264 -10.21 18.10 6.95
C LEU A 264 -10.99 19.42 6.85
#